data_AF-A0A3C1DD79-F1
#
_entry.id   AF-A0A3C1DD79-F1
#
_cell.length_a   1.000
_cell.length_b   1.000
_cell.length_c   1.000
_cell.angle_alpha   90.00
_cell.angle_beta   90.00
_cell.angle_gamma   90.00
#
_symmetry.space_group_name_H-M   'P 1'
#
loop_
_entity.id
_entity.type
_entity.pdbx_description
1 polymer ?
#
loop_
_entity_poly.entity_id
_entity_poly.type
_entity_poly.pdbx_seq_one_letter_code
_entity_poly.pdbx_strand_id
1 'polypeptide(L)'
;MGNCILVLGESGSGKSTSLRNFAPGEVGVLNVMGKRLPFKGGIKCADHAGYGTIQQTLKANNLKCYVVDDAGYLMQLENFRRAKESGYAKFTDIALHFEQLIEWATQTDEDTNVYLMMHYDVDANGKAKPRTVGKMIDEKFCIEGACPIVLQSTILDGRYVFVSKGDGFNAAKAPMGMLPDVMDNDLKAVDTAIREFWDMAPLSSAPKGKGKADAGAA
;
A
#
# COMPACT_ATOMS: atom_id res chain seq x y z
N MET A 1 7.56 15.07 -1.64
CA MET A 1 7.53 13.72 -2.24
C MET A 1 6.57 12.90 -1.40
N GLY A 2 5.66 12.15 -2.02
CA GLY A 2 4.74 11.29 -1.31
C GLY A 2 5.41 10.08 -0.68
N ASN A 3 4.67 9.37 0.15
CA ASN A 3 5.17 8.23 0.92
C ASN A 3 4.78 6.91 0.24
N CYS A 4 5.76 6.04 0.02
CA CYS A 4 5.53 4.64 -0.34
C CYS A 4 5.53 3.78 0.94
N ILE A 5 4.41 3.17 1.28
CA ILE A 5 4.23 2.40 2.52
C ILE A 5 3.98 0.94 2.16
N LEU A 6 4.64 0.02 2.85
CA LEU A 6 4.52 -1.41 2.57
C LEU A 6 3.62 -2.09 3.60
N VAL A 7 2.69 -2.93 3.15
CA VAL A 7 1.86 -3.77 4.03
C VAL A 7 2.11 -5.23 3.66
N LEU A 8 2.84 -5.93 4.51
CA LEU A 8 3.23 -7.33 4.33
C LEU A 8 2.32 -8.26 5.11
N GLY A 9 1.87 -9.35 4.49
CA GLY A 9 1.11 -10.37 5.22
C GLY A 9 0.76 -11.56 4.35
N GLU A 10 0.56 -12.72 4.98
CA GLU A 10 0.14 -13.92 4.27
C GLU A 10 -1.26 -13.76 3.62
N SER A 11 -1.61 -14.72 2.77
CA SER A 11 -2.97 -14.82 2.27
C SER A 11 -3.93 -15.02 3.46
N GLY A 12 -5.02 -14.27 3.48
CA GLY A 12 -5.99 -14.34 4.57
C GLY A 12 -5.61 -13.58 5.85
N SER A 13 -4.47 -12.86 5.90
CA SER A 13 -4.06 -12.11 7.09
C SER A 13 -4.78 -10.77 7.32
N GLY A 14 -5.79 -10.46 6.49
CA GLY A 14 -6.63 -9.27 6.66
C GLY A 14 -6.17 -8.01 5.91
N LYS A 15 -5.18 -8.09 4.99
CA LYS A 15 -4.70 -6.95 4.19
C LYS A 15 -5.83 -6.19 3.49
N SER A 16 -6.58 -6.81 2.60
CA SER A 16 -7.70 -6.15 1.91
C SER A 16 -8.82 -5.74 2.88
N THR A 17 -9.10 -6.55 3.92
CA THR A 17 -10.10 -6.23 4.96
C THR A 17 -9.78 -4.93 5.72
N SER A 18 -8.52 -4.51 5.74
CA SER A 18 -8.12 -3.28 6.42
C SER A 18 -8.67 -2.00 5.82
N LEU A 19 -9.17 -2.07 4.58
CA LEU A 19 -9.75 -0.94 3.85
C LEU A 19 -11.18 -0.61 4.29
N ARG A 20 -11.80 -1.42 5.16
CA ARG A 20 -13.24 -1.38 5.47
C ARG A 20 -13.76 -0.07 6.05
N ASN A 21 -12.91 0.74 6.66
CA ASN A 21 -13.31 1.97 7.35
C ASN A 21 -13.12 3.23 6.49
N PHE A 22 -12.56 3.11 5.28
CA PHE A 22 -12.52 4.23 4.34
C PHE A 22 -13.91 4.54 3.77
N ALA A 23 -14.23 5.83 3.72
CA ALA A 23 -15.42 6.34 3.05
C ALA A 23 -15.17 6.47 1.53
N PRO A 24 -16.25 6.47 0.71
CA PRO A 24 -16.12 6.72 -0.72
C PRO A 24 -15.40 8.04 -1.02
N GLY A 25 -14.35 7.98 -1.84
CA GLY A 25 -13.54 9.15 -2.21
C GLY A 25 -12.37 9.45 -1.28
N GLU A 26 -12.22 8.75 -0.15
CA GLU A 26 -11.03 8.90 0.71
C GLU A 26 -9.83 8.10 0.19
N VAL A 27 -10.06 6.99 -0.51
CA VAL A 27 -8.98 6.10 -1.01
C VAL A 27 -9.26 5.64 -2.44
N GLY A 28 -8.20 5.63 -3.26
CA GLY A 28 -8.20 5.00 -4.58
C GLY A 28 -7.60 3.59 -4.50
N VAL A 29 -8.39 2.56 -4.80
CA VAL A 29 -7.92 1.17 -4.77
C VAL A 29 -7.60 0.70 -6.19
N LEU A 30 -6.34 0.36 -6.43
CA LEU A 30 -5.82 -0.23 -7.65
C LEU A 30 -5.76 -1.75 -7.43
N ASN A 31 -6.85 -2.44 -7.79
CA ASN A 31 -7.05 -3.85 -7.51
C ASN A 31 -6.46 -4.71 -8.62
N VAL A 32 -5.24 -5.20 -8.43
CA VAL A 32 -4.45 -5.93 -9.44
C VAL A 32 -5.16 -7.20 -9.90
N MET A 33 -5.79 -7.93 -8.98
CA MET A 33 -6.43 -9.21 -9.29
C MET A 33 -7.93 -9.08 -9.64
N GLY A 34 -8.53 -7.90 -9.44
CA GLY A 34 -9.98 -7.71 -9.64
C GLY A 34 -10.85 -8.51 -8.68
N LYS A 35 -10.32 -8.89 -7.51
CA LYS A 35 -11.07 -9.65 -6.50
C LYS A 35 -12.08 -8.75 -5.81
N ARG A 36 -13.26 -9.27 -5.48
CA ARG A 36 -14.21 -8.54 -4.63
C ARG A 36 -13.59 -8.26 -3.26
N LEU A 37 -13.79 -7.05 -2.76
CA LEU A 37 -13.38 -6.69 -1.40
C LEU A 37 -14.14 -7.56 -0.38
N PRO A 38 -13.49 -8.01 0.71
CA PRO A 38 -14.07 -8.94 1.68
C PRO A 38 -15.03 -8.27 2.68
N PHE A 39 -15.54 -7.08 2.35
CA PHE A 39 -16.46 -6.30 3.17
C PHE A 39 -17.44 -5.54 2.27
N LYS A 40 -18.57 -5.13 2.84
CA LYS A 40 -19.55 -4.28 2.14
C LYS A 40 -19.06 -2.84 2.21
N GLY A 41 -19.07 -2.12 1.08
CA GLY A 41 -18.65 -0.72 1.05
C GLY A 41 -18.88 -0.06 -0.30
N GLY A 42 -18.69 1.26 -0.35
CA GLY A 42 -18.82 2.08 -1.56
C GLY A 42 -17.48 2.57 -2.12
N ILE A 43 -16.36 2.00 -1.67
CA ILE A 43 -15.03 2.34 -2.18
C ILE A 43 -14.96 1.91 -3.65
N LYS A 44 -14.48 2.81 -4.51
CA LYS A 44 -14.28 2.52 -5.93
C LYS A 44 -12.93 1.84 -6.13
N CYS A 45 -12.95 0.73 -6.85
CA CYS A 45 -11.74 0.03 -7.27
C CYS A 45 -11.54 0.18 -8.78
N ALA A 46 -10.30 0.35 -9.20
CA ALA A 46 -9.88 0.07 -10.56
C ALA A 46 -9.41 -1.40 -10.61
N ASP A 47 -10.28 -2.28 -11.09
CA ASP A 47 -10.00 -3.71 -11.19
C ASP A 47 -9.06 -4.03 -12.36
N HIS A 48 -8.24 -5.06 -12.19
CA HIS A 48 -7.19 -5.49 -13.12
C HIS A 48 -6.16 -4.39 -13.42
N ALA A 49 -5.85 -3.57 -12.42
CA ALA A 49 -4.86 -2.51 -12.52
C ALA A 49 -3.45 -3.09 -12.74
N GLY A 50 -2.91 -2.93 -13.95
CA GLY A 50 -1.50 -3.20 -14.26
C GLY A 50 -0.62 -1.97 -14.09
N TYR A 51 0.70 -2.11 -14.31
CA TYR A 51 1.69 -1.03 -14.17
C TYR A 51 1.27 0.26 -14.89
N GLY A 52 0.78 0.20 -16.13
CA GLY A 52 0.37 1.39 -16.89
C GLY A 52 -0.81 2.15 -16.24
N THR A 53 -1.83 1.44 -15.75
CA THR A 53 -2.96 2.05 -15.03
C THR A 53 -2.50 2.69 -13.73
N ILE A 54 -1.62 2.00 -12.99
CA ILE A 54 -1.07 2.50 -11.72
C ILE A 54 -0.26 3.78 -11.97
N GLN A 55 0.67 3.76 -12.92
CA GLN A 55 1.48 4.92 -13.30
C GLN A 55 0.62 6.13 -13.65
N GLN A 56 -0.37 5.96 -14.52
CA GLN A 56 -1.26 7.05 -14.93
C GLN A 56 -2.07 7.59 -13.76
N THR A 57 -2.55 6.71 -12.87
CA THR A 57 -3.35 7.10 -11.70
C THR A 57 -2.53 7.89 -10.69
N LEU A 58 -1.33 7.39 -10.35
CA LEU A 58 -0.43 8.06 -9.41
C LEU A 58 0.10 9.38 -9.98
N LYS A 59 0.41 9.42 -11.28
CA LYS A 59 0.83 10.67 -11.96
C LYS A 59 -0.28 11.73 -11.98
N ALA A 60 -1.54 11.32 -12.10
CA ALA A 60 -2.68 12.24 -12.05
C ALA A 60 -2.94 12.76 -10.63
N ASN A 61 -2.57 11.99 -9.60
CA ASN A 61 -2.60 12.33 -8.18
C ASN A 61 -3.88 13.03 -7.66
N ASN A 62 -5.05 12.62 -8.17
CA ASN A 62 -6.34 13.22 -7.81
C ASN A 62 -6.83 12.91 -6.38
N LEU A 63 -6.15 12.01 -5.65
CA LEU A 63 -6.45 11.62 -4.27
C LEU A 63 -5.16 11.68 -3.45
N LYS A 64 -5.30 11.65 -2.12
CA LYS A 64 -4.17 11.66 -1.18
C LYS A 64 -3.83 10.30 -0.58
N CYS A 65 -4.61 9.27 -0.93
CA CYS A 65 -4.41 7.92 -0.46
C CYS A 65 -4.72 6.93 -1.57
N TYR A 66 -3.74 6.07 -1.86
CA TYR A 66 -3.83 5.02 -2.85
C TYR A 66 -3.42 3.69 -2.27
N VAL A 67 -4.06 2.62 -2.70
CA VAL A 67 -3.71 1.25 -2.31
C VAL A 67 -3.56 0.41 -3.57
N VAL A 68 -2.41 -0.25 -3.73
CA VAL A 68 -2.19 -1.28 -4.75
C VAL A 68 -2.40 -2.65 -4.10
N ASP A 69 -3.57 -3.24 -4.33
CA ASP A 69 -4.00 -4.51 -3.74
C ASP A 69 -4.09 -5.61 -4.82
N ASP A 70 -3.20 -6.59 -4.91
CA ASP A 70 -1.96 -6.82 -4.17
C ASP A 70 -0.80 -6.57 -5.13
N ALA A 71 0.10 -5.65 -4.79
CA ALA A 71 1.22 -5.23 -5.62
C ALA A 71 2.14 -6.40 -5.99
N GLY A 72 2.30 -7.39 -5.11
CA GLY A 72 3.14 -8.56 -5.38
C GLY A 72 2.66 -9.37 -6.60
N TYR A 73 1.36 -9.33 -6.90
CA TYR A 73 0.82 -9.98 -8.09
C TYR A 73 1.25 -9.31 -9.40
N LEU A 74 1.71 -8.06 -9.41
CA LEU A 74 2.25 -7.44 -10.63
C LEU A 74 3.46 -8.22 -11.15
N MET A 75 4.40 -8.55 -10.25
CA MET A 75 5.55 -9.41 -10.57
C MET A 75 5.11 -10.82 -10.96
N GLN A 76 4.19 -11.44 -10.21
CA GLN A 76 3.74 -12.81 -10.51
C GLN A 76 3.10 -12.87 -11.90
N LEU A 77 2.16 -11.98 -12.19
CA LEU A 77 1.41 -11.98 -13.44
C LEU A 77 2.34 -11.72 -14.65
N GLU A 78 3.33 -10.83 -14.51
CA GLU A 78 4.33 -10.63 -15.56
C GLU A 78 5.16 -11.91 -15.80
N ASN A 79 5.64 -12.55 -14.73
CA ASN A 79 6.40 -13.79 -14.82
C ASN A 79 5.59 -14.92 -15.49
N PHE A 80 4.31 -15.07 -15.13
CA PHE A 80 3.42 -16.06 -15.74
C PHE A 80 3.14 -15.76 -17.21
N ARG A 81 2.94 -14.49 -17.58
CA ARG A 81 2.74 -14.08 -18.98
C ARG A 81 3.95 -14.42 -19.85
N ARG A 82 5.15 -14.36 -19.26
CA ARG A 82 6.45 -14.59 -19.90
C ARG A 82 7.03 -15.98 -19.55
N ALA A 83 6.20 -16.93 -19.10
CA ALA A 83 6.66 -18.21 -18.56
C ALA A 83 7.48 -19.04 -19.57
N LYS A 84 7.22 -18.88 -20.88
CA LYS A 84 7.92 -19.58 -21.96
C LYS A 84 9.23 -18.89 -22.39
N GLU A 85 9.54 -17.71 -21.86
CA GLU A 85 10.79 -17.01 -22.15
C GLU A 85 11.95 -17.64 -21.36
N SER A 86 13.03 -17.93 -22.09
CA SER A 86 14.28 -18.45 -21.54
C SER A 86 15.24 -17.32 -21.18
N GLY A 87 16.12 -17.57 -20.21
CA GLY A 87 17.16 -16.62 -19.80
C GLY A 87 16.77 -15.68 -18.66
N TYR A 88 17.74 -14.87 -18.23
CA TYR A 88 17.62 -14.03 -17.04
C TYR A 88 16.99 -12.65 -17.27
N ALA A 89 17.00 -12.15 -18.52
CA ALA A 89 16.53 -10.80 -18.86
C ALA A 89 15.10 -10.53 -18.37
N LYS A 90 14.20 -11.53 -18.43
CA LYS A 90 12.84 -11.39 -17.92
C LYS A 90 12.77 -11.01 -16.44
N PHE A 91 13.67 -11.54 -15.62
CA PHE A 91 13.71 -11.24 -14.20
C PHE A 91 14.29 -9.85 -13.93
N THR A 92 15.21 -9.39 -14.79
CA THR A 92 15.70 -8.00 -14.78
C THR A 92 14.58 -7.03 -15.10
N ASP A 93 13.78 -7.30 -16.12
CA ASP A 93 12.64 -6.45 -16.49
C ASP A 93 11.59 -6.41 -15.38
N ILE A 94 11.24 -7.56 -14.80
CA ILE A 94 10.30 -7.65 -13.67
C ILE A 94 10.81 -6.83 -12.47
N ALA A 95 12.11 -6.91 -12.18
CA ALA A 95 12.72 -6.13 -11.11
C ALA A 95 12.65 -4.62 -11.41
N LEU A 96 12.95 -4.22 -12.63
CA LEU A 96 12.89 -2.82 -13.07
C LEU A 96 11.46 -2.26 -12.99
N HIS A 97 10.45 -2.99 -13.49
CA HIS A 97 9.06 -2.52 -13.45
C HIS A 97 8.54 -2.34 -12.02
N PHE A 98 8.95 -3.22 -11.09
CA PHE A 98 8.55 -3.08 -9.69
C PHE A 98 9.31 -1.96 -8.97
N GLU A 99 10.57 -1.73 -9.32
CA GLU A 99 11.31 -0.57 -8.84
C GLU A 99 10.67 0.74 -9.31
N GLN A 100 10.29 0.83 -10.58
CA GLN A 100 9.55 1.96 -11.14
C GLN A 100 8.20 2.20 -10.45
N LEU A 101 7.50 1.15 -10.01
CA LEU A 101 6.28 1.29 -9.21
C LEU A 101 6.55 2.05 -7.91
N ILE A 102 7.65 1.75 -7.22
CA ILE A 102 8.05 2.44 -5.99
C ILE A 102 8.49 3.87 -6.30
N GLU A 103 9.19 4.09 -7.41
CA GLU A 103 9.52 5.42 -7.89
C GLU A 103 8.25 6.27 -8.11
N TRP A 104 7.25 5.74 -8.83
CA TRP A 104 5.98 6.45 -9.06
C TRP A 104 5.24 6.77 -7.76
N ALA A 105 5.29 5.86 -6.78
CA ALA A 105 4.70 6.09 -5.46
C ALA A 105 5.36 7.28 -4.74
N THR A 106 6.70 7.38 -4.78
CA THR A 106 7.44 8.47 -4.12
C THR A 106 7.38 9.81 -4.88
N GLN A 107 7.11 9.78 -6.18
CA GLN A 107 6.94 10.97 -7.03
C GLN A 107 5.55 11.63 -6.93
N THR A 108 4.64 11.08 -6.13
CA THR A 108 3.35 11.73 -5.81
C THR A 108 3.53 12.99 -4.93
N ASP A 109 2.46 13.76 -4.73
CA ASP A 109 2.49 14.97 -3.90
C ASP A 109 2.84 14.64 -2.44
N GLU A 110 3.40 15.61 -1.70
CA GLU A 110 3.86 15.44 -0.32
C GLU A 110 2.80 14.93 0.67
N ASP A 111 1.52 15.22 0.42
CA ASP A 111 0.38 14.77 1.24
C ASP A 111 -0.16 13.38 0.83
N THR A 112 0.54 12.68 -0.08
CA THR A 112 0.07 11.43 -0.66
C THR A 112 0.71 10.23 0.01
N ASN A 113 -0.12 9.30 0.47
CA ASN A 113 0.30 7.98 0.93
C ASN A 113 -0.10 6.93 -0.12
N VAL A 114 0.87 6.15 -0.57
CA VAL A 114 0.67 5.01 -1.50
C VAL A 114 1.04 3.72 -0.78
N TYR A 115 0.05 2.88 -0.52
CA TYR A 115 0.22 1.60 0.15
C TYR A 115 0.39 0.48 -0.87
N LEU A 116 1.51 -0.24 -0.79
CA LEU A 116 1.75 -1.47 -1.55
C LEU A 116 1.45 -2.66 -0.65
N MET A 117 0.41 -3.42 -0.96
CA MET A 117 0.10 -4.66 -0.25
C MET A 117 0.85 -5.82 -0.91
N MET A 118 1.59 -6.61 -0.12
CA MET A 118 2.33 -7.77 -0.63
C MET A 118 2.26 -8.94 0.33
N HIS A 119 2.47 -10.14 -0.22
CA HIS A 119 2.84 -11.30 0.57
C HIS A 119 4.31 -11.23 0.99
N TYR A 120 4.65 -11.84 2.11
CA TYR A 120 6.04 -12.09 2.50
C TYR A 120 6.38 -13.58 2.35
N ASP A 121 7.66 -13.87 2.24
CA ASP A 121 8.27 -15.18 2.46
C ASP A 121 9.21 -15.12 3.66
N VAL A 122 9.64 -16.28 4.13
CA VAL A 122 10.63 -16.42 5.20
C VAL A 122 11.95 -16.86 4.57
N ASP A 123 13.02 -16.14 4.87
CA ASP A 123 14.36 -16.47 4.37
C ASP A 123 15.00 -17.64 5.14
N ALA A 124 16.21 -18.04 4.73
CA ALA A 124 16.93 -19.15 5.36
C ALA A 124 17.27 -18.92 6.84
N ASN A 125 17.24 -17.67 7.32
CA ASN A 125 17.50 -17.30 8.71
C ASN A 125 16.21 -17.14 9.53
N GLY A 126 15.04 -17.43 8.95
CA GLY A 126 13.77 -17.26 9.62
C GLY A 126 13.21 -15.83 9.58
N LYS A 127 13.79 -14.93 8.77
CA LYS A 127 13.35 -13.54 8.67
C LYS A 127 12.32 -13.36 7.56
N ALA A 128 11.22 -12.70 7.87
CA ALA A 128 10.20 -12.32 6.90
C ALA A 128 10.72 -11.24 5.95
N LYS A 129 10.49 -11.42 4.65
CA LYS A 129 10.84 -10.48 3.58
C LYS A 129 9.76 -10.45 2.51
N PRO A 130 9.60 -9.37 1.73
CA PRO A 130 8.62 -9.34 0.64
C PRO A 130 8.81 -10.53 -0.32
N ARG A 131 7.71 -11.18 -0.71
CA ARG A 131 7.73 -12.23 -1.74
C ARG A 131 7.96 -11.57 -3.10
N THR A 132 9.05 -11.93 -3.75
CA THR A 132 9.51 -11.33 -5.01
C THR A 132 9.71 -12.39 -6.11
N VAL A 133 9.90 -11.92 -7.35
CA VAL A 133 10.28 -12.77 -8.49
C VAL A 133 11.65 -12.39 -9.00
N GLY A 134 12.54 -13.37 -9.01
CA GLY A 134 13.92 -13.18 -9.47
C GLY A 134 14.83 -12.64 -8.37
N LYS A 135 16.13 -12.91 -8.52
CA LYS A 135 17.14 -12.60 -7.49
C LYS A 135 17.53 -11.13 -7.43
N MET A 136 17.44 -10.39 -8.55
CA MET A 136 17.93 -9.02 -8.63
C MET A 136 17.21 -8.08 -7.66
N ILE A 137 15.88 -8.10 -7.66
CA ILE A 137 15.09 -7.23 -6.78
C ILE A 137 15.30 -7.57 -5.30
N ASP A 138 15.41 -8.86 -4.99
CA ASP A 138 15.62 -9.39 -3.65
C ASP A 138 17.02 -9.04 -3.11
N GLU A 139 18.07 -9.25 -3.90
CA GLU A 139 19.46 -9.09 -3.46
C GLU A 139 19.99 -7.66 -3.58
N LYS A 140 19.44 -6.83 -4.49
CA LYS A 140 20.03 -5.53 -4.85
C LYS A 140 19.17 -4.32 -4.52
N PHE A 141 17.84 -4.48 -4.46
CA PHE A 141 16.95 -3.34 -4.27
C PHE A 141 16.45 -3.21 -2.82
N CYS A 142 16.06 -4.33 -2.17
CA CYS A 142 15.49 -4.34 -0.82
C CYS A 142 14.26 -3.41 -0.71
N ILE A 143 13.08 -3.93 -1.10
CA ILE A 143 11.81 -3.17 -1.18
C ILE A 143 11.45 -2.53 0.17
N GLU A 144 11.57 -3.29 1.25
CA GLU A 144 11.33 -2.82 2.61
C GLU A 144 12.32 -1.73 3.02
N GLY A 145 13.52 -1.69 2.45
CA GLY A 145 14.51 -0.62 2.63
C GLY A 145 14.05 0.72 2.04
N ALA A 146 13.36 0.67 0.89
CA ALA A 146 12.89 1.84 0.15
C ALA A 146 11.64 2.52 0.74
N CYS A 147 10.90 1.86 1.64
CA CYS A 147 9.68 2.39 2.25
C CYS A 147 9.97 2.96 3.64
N PRO A 148 9.52 4.16 4.05
CA PRO A 148 9.69 4.64 5.43
C PRO A 148 8.92 3.81 6.48
N ILE A 149 7.79 3.22 6.08
CA ILE A 149 6.91 2.43 6.95
C ILE A 149 6.66 1.07 6.30
N VAL A 150 6.77 0.02 7.11
CA VAL A 150 6.42 -1.35 6.76
C VAL A 150 5.54 -1.90 7.89
N LEU A 151 4.32 -2.32 7.55
CA LEU A 151 3.38 -2.93 8.47
C LEU A 151 3.29 -4.43 8.20
N GLN A 152 3.24 -5.23 9.25
CA GLN A 152 2.91 -6.64 9.13
C GLN A 152 1.44 -6.88 9.48
N SER A 153 0.64 -7.29 8.50
CA SER A 153 -0.72 -7.78 8.68
C SER A 153 -0.68 -9.25 9.09
N THR A 154 -1.17 -9.56 10.29
CA THR A 154 -1.19 -10.92 10.86
C THR A 154 -2.45 -11.16 11.70
N ILE A 155 -2.60 -12.38 12.23
CA ILE A 155 -3.67 -12.76 13.16
C ILE A 155 -3.04 -13.02 14.53
N LEU A 156 -3.47 -12.28 15.55
CA LEU A 156 -3.12 -12.53 16.95
C LEU A 156 -4.39 -12.78 17.74
N ASP A 157 -4.45 -13.92 18.43
CA ASP A 157 -5.62 -14.33 19.23
C ASP A 157 -6.96 -14.24 18.47
N GLY A 158 -6.95 -14.68 17.21
CA GLY A 158 -8.13 -14.66 16.33
C GLY A 158 -8.54 -13.28 15.80
N ARG A 159 -7.76 -12.23 16.07
CA ARG A 159 -8.00 -10.87 15.57
C ARG A 159 -7.00 -10.50 14.49
N TYR A 160 -7.48 -9.87 13.42
CA TYR A 160 -6.61 -9.28 12.40
C TYR A 160 -5.96 -8.01 12.96
N VAL A 161 -4.63 -7.93 12.89
CA VAL A 161 -3.85 -6.83 13.45
C VAL A 161 -2.77 -6.36 12.49
N PHE A 162 -2.34 -5.11 12.66
CA PHE A 162 -1.07 -4.62 12.15
C PHE A 162 -0.03 -4.59 13.26
N VAL A 163 1.15 -5.13 12.98
CA VAL A 163 2.37 -4.97 13.78
C VAL A 163 3.23 -3.92 13.10
N SER A 164 3.62 -2.89 13.84
CA SER A 164 4.42 -1.75 13.34
C SER A 164 5.87 -1.78 13.83
N LYS A 165 6.14 -2.54 14.91
CA LYS A 165 7.46 -2.65 15.53
C LYS A 165 8.18 -3.92 15.11
N GLY A 166 9.42 -3.74 14.69
CA GLY A 166 10.35 -4.83 14.40
C GLY A 166 10.69 -5.66 15.63
N ASP A 167 10.65 -6.98 15.51
CA ASP A 167 11.11 -7.94 16.52
C ASP A 167 12.46 -8.61 16.15
N GLY A 168 13.08 -8.18 15.04
CA GLY A 168 14.30 -8.76 14.48
C GLY A 168 14.06 -9.88 13.47
N PHE A 169 12.87 -10.46 13.43
CA PHE A 169 12.47 -11.53 12.51
C PHE A 169 11.40 -11.08 11.51
N ASN A 170 10.61 -10.08 11.83
CA ASN A 170 9.72 -9.43 10.88
C ASN A 170 10.40 -8.24 10.18
N ALA A 171 9.77 -7.73 9.12
CA ALA A 171 10.22 -6.54 8.39
C ALA A 171 9.51 -5.24 8.84
N ALA A 172 8.71 -5.30 9.93
CA ALA A 172 7.93 -4.17 10.38
C ALA A 172 8.81 -3.03 10.86
N LYS A 173 8.45 -1.81 10.45
CA LYS A 173 9.09 -0.58 10.90
C LYS A 173 8.13 0.59 10.78
N ALA A 174 8.20 1.50 11.73
CA ALA A 174 7.54 2.79 11.70
C ALA A 174 8.38 3.78 12.52
N PRO A 175 8.27 5.10 12.28
CA PRO A 175 8.85 6.11 13.16
C PRO A 175 8.44 5.92 14.62
N MET A 176 9.39 6.12 15.54
CA MET A 176 9.13 6.01 16.97
C MET A 176 8.04 6.98 17.40
N GLY A 177 7.03 6.49 18.12
CA GLY A 177 5.92 7.30 18.63
C GLY A 177 4.78 7.55 17.63
N MET A 178 4.89 7.08 16.37
CA MET A 178 3.83 7.25 15.37
C MET A 178 2.66 6.27 15.57
N LEU A 179 2.98 4.98 15.73
CA LEU A 179 1.99 3.91 15.84
C LEU A 179 2.24 3.10 17.12
N PRO A 180 1.20 2.52 17.73
CA PRO A 180 1.40 1.49 18.75
C PRO A 180 2.07 0.25 18.12
N ASP A 181 2.78 -0.53 18.94
CA ASP A 181 3.51 -1.74 18.49
C ASP A 181 2.59 -2.72 17.74
N VAL A 182 1.34 -2.85 18.22
CA VAL A 182 0.27 -3.65 17.62
C VAL A 182 -1.03 -2.86 17.66
N MET A 183 -1.77 -2.86 16.56
CA MET A 183 -3.11 -2.25 16.44
C MET A 183 -4.07 -3.12 15.65
N ASP A 184 -5.35 -2.82 15.73
CA ASP A 184 -6.35 -3.37 14.82
C ASP A 184 -5.96 -3.13 13.36
N ASN A 185 -6.33 -4.04 12.45
CA ASN A 185 -5.97 -3.91 11.04
C ASN A 185 -6.83 -2.83 10.34
N ASP A 186 -6.82 -1.59 10.81
CA ASP A 186 -7.53 -0.47 10.20
C ASP A 186 -6.53 0.45 9.50
N LEU A 187 -6.50 0.37 8.16
CA LEU A 187 -5.55 1.16 7.38
C LEU A 187 -5.93 2.65 7.35
N LYS A 188 -7.19 3.02 7.60
CA LYS A 188 -7.57 4.42 7.75
C LYS A 188 -7.03 5.02 9.05
N ALA A 189 -7.05 4.25 10.14
CA ALA A 189 -6.46 4.66 11.41
C ALA A 189 -4.93 4.83 11.28
N VAL A 190 -4.27 3.90 10.58
CA VAL A 190 -2.84 4.04 10.21
C VAL A 190 -2.61 5.32 9.42
N ASP A 191 -3.37 5.54 8.35
CA ASP A 191 -3.21 6.72 7.49
C ASP A 191 -3.41 8.03 8.26
N THR A 192 -4.37 8.06 9.18
CA THR A 192 -4.63 9.20 10.07
C THR A 192 -3.41 9.48 10.95
N ALA A 193 -2.86 8.46 11.61
CA ALA A 193 -1.68 8.61 12.46
C ALA A 193 -0.43 9.05 11.67
N ILE A 194 -0.25 8.54 10.45
CA ILE A 194 0.83 8.97 9.55
C ILE A 194 0.70 10.47 9.23
N ARG A 195 -0.51 10.91 8.90
CA ARG A 195 -0.78 12.32 8.58
C ARG A 195 -0.56 13.22 9.78
N GLU A 196 -1.03 12.82 10.96
CA GLU A 196 -0.82 13.57 12.20
C GLU A 196 0.66 13.68 12.58
N PHE A 197 1.43 12.60 12.40
CA PHE A 197 2.85 12.58 12.76
C PHE A 197 3.72 13.43 11.84
N TRP A 198 3.35 13.56 10.56
CA TRP A 198 4.10 14.34 9.56
C TRP A 198 3.41 15.64 9.14
N ASP A 199 2.41 16.09 9.90
CA ASP A 199 1.63 17.31 9.61
C ASP A 199 1.04 17.35 8.18
N MET A 200 0.68 16.19 7.63
CA MET A 200 0.11 16.08 6.29
C MET A 200 -1.34 16.55 6.26
N ALA A 201 -1.77 17.08 5.13
CA ALA A 201 -3.15 17.49 4.94
C ALA A 201 -4.14 16.29 5.00
N PRO A 202 -5.40 16.52 5.43
CA PRO A 202 -6.40 15.45 5.57
C PRO A 202 -6.80 14.84 4.22
N LEU A 203 -7.29 13.59 4.28
CA LEU A 203 -7.75 12.77 3.14
C LEU A 203 -8.76 13.47 2.25
N SER A 204 -9.76 14.10 2.86
CA SER A 204 -10.72 14.96 2.19
C SER A 204 -10.51 16.40 2.65
N SER A 205 -10.54 17.34 1.72
CA SER A 205 -10.83 18.72 2.09
C SER A 205 -12.29 18.73 2.55
N ALA A 206 -12.55 19.18 3.78
CA ALA A 206 -13.92 19.37 4.24
C ALA A 206 -14.69 20.16 3.17
N PRO A 207 -15.95 19.83 2.87
CA PRO A 207 -16.74 20.67 1.98
C PRO A 207 -16.73 22.07 2.59
N LYS A 208 -16.23 23.07 1.85
CA LYS A 208 -16.31 24.48 2.26
C LYS A 208 -17.78 24.72 2.61
N GLY A 209 -18.07 24.89 3.90
CA GLY A 209 -19.41 25.18 4.38
C GLY A 209 -19.92 26.35 3.55
N LYS A 210 -21.09 26.18 2.91
CA LYS A 210 -21.77 27.28 2.22
C LYS A 210 -21.82 28.43 3.21
N GLY A 211 -21.11 29.51 2.90
CA GLY A 211 -21.17 30.75 3.67
C GLY A 211 -22.64 31.10 3.86
N LYS A 212 -23.02 31.38 5.11
CA LYS A 212 -24.32 31.98 5.42
C LYS A 212 -24.52 33.14 4.47
N ALA A 213 -25.49 33.02 3.56
CA ALA A 213 -26.03 34.17 2.88
C ALA A 213 -26.62 35.05 3.97
N ASP A 214 -26.08 36.26 4.10
CA ASP A 214 -26.68 37.33 4.88
C ASP A 214 -28.16 37.44 4.51
N ALA A 215 -29.02 37.17 5.49
CA ALA A 215 -30.42 37.53 5.41
C ALA A 215 -30.53 39.02 5.73
N GLY A 216 -30.18 39.84 4.74
CA GLY A 216 -30.63 41.23 4.69
C GLY A 216 -32.02 41.27 4.05
N ALA A 217 -33.04 41.62 4.85
CA ALA A 217 -34.21 42.44 4.48
C ALA A 217 -35.41 42.10 5.38
N ALA A 218 -35.62 42.93 6.41
CA ALA A 218 -36.89 43.61 6.70
C ALA A 218 -36.61 44.74 7.70
#